data_AF-A0A6I5RKA6-F1
#
_entry.id   AF-A0A6I5RKA6-F1
#
_cell.length_a   1.000
_cell.length_b   1.000
_cell.length_c   1.000
_cell.angle_alpha   90.00
_cell.angle_beta   90.00
_cell.angle_gamma   90.00
#
_symmetry.space_group_name_H-M   'P 1'
#
loop_
_entity.id
_entity.type
_entity.pdbx_description
1 polymer ?
#
loop_
_entity_poly.entity_id
_entity_poly.type
_entity_poly.pdbx_seq_one_letter_code
_entity_poly.pdbx_strand_id
1 'polypeptide(L)'
;MSDLLERSSQLKQALVDFVLDAEGELAVELETFSKDKFEEWSKVQTQSQNHSAMAIYMFLSDGRVNNKTPIDCFIDETSDLSESDRTILKSWKRSFNGLFEVVQVSDSAYALMNW
;
A
#
# COMPACT_ATOMS: atom_id res chain seq x y z
N MET A 1 -7.94 -9.92 18.57
CA MET A 1 -7.47 -8.65 17.98
C MET A 1 -6.06 -8.81 17.42
N SER A 2 -5.18 -9.55 18.11
CA SER A 2 -3.88 -10.03 17.61
C SER A 2 -3.99 -10.72 16.25
N ASP A 3 -4.88 -11.72 16.13
CA ASP A 3 -4.87 -12.62 14.96
C ASP A 3 -5.34 -11.91 13.68
N LEU A 4 -6.25 -10.94 13.81
CA LEU A 4 -6.70 -10.10 12.69
C LEU A 4 -5.61 -9.12 12.26
N LEU A 5 -4.91 -8.48 13.20
CA LEU A 5 -3.80 -7.58 12.93
C LEU A 5 -2.63 -8.33 12.30
N GLU A 6 -2.32 -9.52 12.82
CA GLU A 6 -1.30 -10.40 12.28
C GLU A 6 -1.65 -10.85 10.87
N ARG A 7 -2.89 -11.31 10.63
CA ARG A 7 -3.34 -11.69 9.29
C ARG A 7 -3.33 -10.51 8.32
N SER A 8 -3.79 -9.34 8.76
CA SER A 8 -3.73 -8.09 8.01
C SER A 8 -2.27 -7.73 7.63
N SER A 9 -1.33 -7.89 8.57
CA SER A 9 0.10 -7.67 8.31
C SER A 9 0.67 -8.65 7.29
N GLN A 10 0.31 -9.95 7.39
CA GLN A 10 0.73 -10.97 6.43
C GLN A 10 0.21 -10.68 5.03
N LEU A 11 -1.07 -10.31 4.90
CA LEU A 11 -1.67 -9.93 3.62
C LEU A 11 -1.00 -8.70 3.03
N LYS A 12 -0.62 -7.73 3.88
CA LYS A 12 0.06 -6.52 3.42
C LYS A 12 1.44 -6.86 2.87
N GLN A 13 2.19 -7.72 3.55
CA GLN A 13 3.50 -8.17 3.07
C GLN A 13 3.36 -8.93 1.74
N ALA A 14 2.43 -9.89 1.65
CA ALA A 14 2.20 -10.65 0.42
C ALA A 14 1.79 -9.75 -0.76
N LEU A 15 1.00 -8.71 -0.51
CA LEU A 15 0.64 -7.74 -1.55
C LEU A 15 1.83 -6.88 -2.00
N VAL A 16 2.70 -6.48 -1.06
CA VAL A 16 3.95 -5.76 -1.40
C VAL A 16 4.86 -6.66 -2.24
N ASP A 17 5.08 -7.90 -1.79
CA ASP A 17 5.92 -8.88 -2.49
C ASP A 17 5.37 -9.16 -3.89
N PHE A 18 4.04 -9.37 -4.02
CA PHE A 18 3.38 -9.54 -5.32
C PHE A 18 3.68 -8.40 -6.31
N VAL A 19 3.67 -7.15 -5.86
CA VAL A 19 3.95 -6.00 -6.71
C VAL A 19 5.44 -5.86 -7.03
N LEU A 20 6.33 -6.21 -6.09
CA LEU A 20 7.78 -6.12 -6.29
C LEU A 20 8.34 -7.25 -7.16
N ASP A 21 7.74 -8.44 -7.07
CA ASP A 21 8.11 -9.63 -7.85
C ASP A 21 7.38 -9.68 -9.21
N ALA A 22 6.49 -8.73 -9.47
CA ALA A 22 5.74 -8.67 -10.72
C ALA A 22 6.65 -8.42 -11.92
N GLU A 23 6.25 -8.98 -13.06
CA GLU A 23 6.82 -8.68 -14.37
C GLU A 23 5.74 -8.11 -15.30
N GLY A 24 6.16 -7.53 -16.43
CA GLY A 24 5.24 -7.00 -17.43
C GLY A 24 4.53 -5.72 -16.99
N GLU A 25 3.24 -5.61 -17.27
CA GLU A 25 2.49 -4.35 -17.14
C GLU A 25 2.45 -3.82 -15.71
N LEU A 26 2.28 -4.69 -14.71
CA LEU A 26 2.26 -4.28 -13.30
C LEU A 26 3.58 -3.66 -12.85
N ALA A 27 4.71 -4.21 -13.33
CA ALA A 27 6.05 -3.66 -13.04
C ALA A 27 6.26 -2.30 -13.72
N VAL A 28 5.84 -2.15 -14.98
CA VAL A 28 5.94 -0.89 -15.72
C VAL A 28 5.12 0.21 -15.07
N GLU A 29 3.91 -0.11 -14.62
CA GLU A 29 3.04 0.86 -13.93
C GLU A 29 3.60 1.26 -12.56
N LEU A 30 4.19 0.32 -11.80
CA LEU A 30 4.87 0.62 -10.55
C LEU A 30 6.04 1.59 -10.77
N GLU A 31 6.88 1.33 -11.76
CA GLU A 31 8.03 2.18 -12.09
C GLU A 31 7.58 3.59 -12.50
N THR A 32 6.60 3.66 -13.40
CA THR A 32 6.02 4.92 -13.90
C THR A 32 5.42 5.72 -12.75
N PHE A 33 4.58 5.09 -11.93
CA PHE A 33 3.97 5.73 -10.75
C PHE A 33 5.02 6.24 -9.76
N SER A 34 6.04 5.42 -9.49
CA SER A 34 7.11 5.79 -8.55
C SER A 34 7.89 6.99 -9.07
N LYS A 35 8.25 6.99 -10.36
CA LYS A 35 8.92 8.12 -11.01
C LYS A 35 8.12 9.41 -10.88
N ASP A 36 6.83 9.37 -11.20
CA ASP A 36 5.95 10.55 -11.10
C ASP A 36 5.90 11.09 -9.67
N LYS A 37 5.83 10.21 -8.66
CA LYS A 37 5.85 10.61 -7.25
C LYS A 37 7.17 11.21 -6.81
N PHE A 38 8.31 10.64 -7.22
CA PHE A 38 9.61 11.22 -6.94
C PHE A 38 9.78 12.60 -7.59
N GLU A 39 9.31 12.77 -8.83
CA GLU A 39 9.32 14.07 -9.50
C GLU A 39 8.43 15.10 -8.77
N GLU A 40 7.24 14.69 -8.32
CA GLU A 40 6.34 15.52 -7.52
C GLU A 40 7.01 15.96 -6.21
N TRP A 41 7.56 15.02 -5.44
CA TRP A 41 8.20 15.29 -4.16
C TRP A 41 9.49 16.12 -4.28
N SER A 42 10.26 15.93 -5.35
CA SER A 42 11.46 16.73 -5.63
C SER A 42 11.15 18.23 -5.76
N LYS A 43 9.95 18.58 -6.24
CA LYS A 43 9.51 19.98 -6.39
C LYS A 43 9.11 20.63 -5.07
N VAL A 44 8.71 19.82 -4.08
CA VAL A 44 8.15 20.30 -2.80
C VAL A 44 9.19 20.29 -1.66
N GLN A 45 10.45 19.94 -1.94
CA GLN A 45 11.53 19.81 -0.93
C GLN A 45 11.12 18.95 0.28
N THR A 46 10.32 17.90 0.09
CA THR A 46 9.95 17.00 1.18
C THR A 46 11.15 16.11 1.53
N GLN A 47 11.85 16.43 2.64
CA GLN A 47 13.04 15.70 3.12
C GLN A 47 12.72 14.38 3.86
N SER A 48 11.76 13.59 3.37
CA SER A 48 11.51 12.27 3.96
C SER A 48 12.63 11.29 3.60
N GLN A 49 13.05 10.45 4.55
CA GLN A 49 14.11 9.45 4.31
C GLN A 49 13.61 8.16 3.65
N ASN A 50 12.31 8.03 3.34
CA ASN A 50 11.73 6.78 2.84
C ASN A 50 10.68 6.96 1.73
N HIS A 51 11.01 7.79 0.74
CA HIS A 51 10.14 8.03 -0.43
C HIS A 51 9.84 6.74 -1.21
N SER A 52 10.79 5.80 -1.27
CA SER A 52 10.59 4.54 -2.02
C SER A 52 9.51 3.66 -1.41
N ALA A 53 9.53 3.43 -0.09
CA ALA A 53 8.48 2.65 0.57
C ALA A 53 7.12 3.37 0.48
N MET A 54 7.11 4.71 0.59
CA MET A 54 5.89 5.50 0.44
C MET A 54 5.31 5.37 -0.98
N ALA A 55 6.13 5.43 -2.03
CA ALA A 55 5.69 5.25 -3.41
C ALA A 55 5.05 3.87 -3.62
N ILE A 56 5.66 2.81 -3.07
CA ILE A 56 5.10 1.46 -3.12
C ILE A 56 3.74 1.41 -2.42
N TYR A 57 3.64 1.89 -1.17
CA TYR A 57 2.37 1.86 -0.44
C TYR A 57 1.26 2.68 -1.10
N MET A 58 1.61 3.84 -1.67
CA MET A 58 0.68 4.64 -2.44
C MET A 58 0.25 3.94 -3.72
N PHE A 59 1.17 3.26 -4.40
CA PHE A 59 0.84 2.49 -5.59
C PHE A 59 -0.18 1.39 -5.29
N LEU A 60 -0.08 0.70 -4.15
CA LEU A 60 -1.02 -0.37 -3.79
C LEU A 60 -2.50 0.06 -3.82
N SER A 61 -2.81 1.30 -3.40
CA SER A 61 -4.18 1.84 -3.38
C SER A 61 -4.51 2.71 -4.60
N ASP A 62 -3.55 3.54 -5.03
CA ASP A 62 -3.79 4.65 -5.97
C ASP A 62 -3.33 4.30 -7.38
N GLY A 63 -2.37 3.38 -7.50
CA GLY A 63 -1.87 2.86 -8.78
C GLY A 63 -2.97 2.21 -9.60
N ARG A 64 -2.78 2.19 -10.92
CA ARG A 64 -3.73 1.59 -11.86
C ARG A 64 -2.99 0.76 -12.90
N VAL A 65 -3.46 -0.46 -13.11
CA VAL A 65 -3.00 -1.37 -14.18
C VAL A 65 -4.24 -1.82 -14.93
N ASN A 66 -4.38 -1.48 -16.21
CA ASN A 66 -5.58 -1.77 -17.00
C ASN A 66 -6.90 -1.41 -16.29
N ASN A 67 -6.95 -0.23 -15.66
CA ASN A 67 -8.11 0.27 -14.90
C ASN A 67 -8.44 -0.51 -13.61
N LYS A 68 -7.55 -1.40 -13.15
CA LYS A 68 -7.62 -2.10 -11.87
C LYS A 68 -6.60 -1.56 -10.88
N THR A 69 -6.89 -1.65 -9.59
CA THR A 69 -5.89 -1.36 -8.54
C THR A 69 -4.93 -2.55 -8.39
N PRO A 70 -3.70 -2.38 -7.88
CA PRO A 70 -2.84 -3.53 -7.56
C PRO A 70 -3.49 -4.51 -6.59
N ILE A 71 -4.34 -4.01 -5.67
CA ILE A 71 -5.19 -4.85 -4.81
C ILE A 71 -6.16 -5.72 -5.64
N ASP A 72 -6.76 -5.19 -6.71
CA ASP A 72 -7.62 -5.98 -7.61
C ASP A 72 -6.83 -7.07 -8.34
N CYS A 73 -5.67 -6.72 -8.91
CA CYS A 73 -4.79 -7.67 -9.57
C CYS A 73 -4.40 -8.81 -8.61
N PHE A 74 -4.01 -8.47 -7.38
CA PHE A 74 -3.66 -9.46 -6.36
C PHE A 74 -4.82 -10.38 -5.98
N ILE A 75 -6.04 -9.83 -5.83
CA ILE A 75 -7.24 -10.63 -5.50
C ILE A 75 -7.62 -11.58 -6.64
N ASP A 76 -7.41 -11.17 -7.89
CA ASP A 76 -7.74 -11.94 -9.09
C ASP A 76 -6.72 -13.06 -9.35
N GLU A 77 -5.44 -12.80 -9.11
CA GLU A 77 -4.34 -13.73 -9.39
C GLU A 77 -4.05 -14.69 -8.23
N THR A 78 -4.41 -14.31 -7.00
CA THR A 78 -4.21 -15.16 -5.81
C THR A 78 -5.43 -16.05 -5.56
N SER A 79 -5.28 -17.33 -5.89
CA SER A 79 -6.35 -18.33 -5.76
C SER A 79 -6.64 -18.77 -4.31
N ASP A 80 -5.67 -18.68 -3.40
CA ASP A 80 -5.76 -19.18 -2.01
C ASP A 80 -6.23 -18.14 -0.97
N LEU A 81 -6.92 -17.08 -1.41
CA LEU A 81 -7.48 -16.08 -0.50
C LEU A 81 -8.84 -16.53 0.05
N SER A 82 -8.93 -16.64 1.38
CA SER A 82 -10.20 -16.84 2.07
C SER A 82 -11.16 -15.65 1.88
N GLU A 83 -12.46 -15.86 2.14
CA GLU A 83 -13.43 -14.75 2.09
C GLU A 83 -13.11 -13.62 3.08
N SER A 84 -12.56 -13.97 4.25
CA SER A 84 -12.10 -13.00 5.24
C SER A 84 -10.94 -12.16 4.68
N ASP A 85 -9.96 -12.78 4.03
CA ASP A 85 -8.82 -12.08 3.43
C ASP A 85 -9.27 -11.12 2.33
N ARG A 86 -10.17 -11.59 1.44
CA ARG A 86 -10.76 -10.75 0.39
C ARG A 86 -11.52 -9.55 0.98
N THR A 87 -12.16 -9.72 2.13
CA THR A 87 -12.86 -8.64 2.83
C THR A 87 -11.88 -7.60 3.39
N ILE A 88 -10.80 -8.05 4.02
CA ILE A 88 -9.71 -7.17 4.51
C ILE A 88 -9.11 -6.37 3.34
N LEU A 89 -8.70 -7.04 2.27
CA LEU A 89 -8.08 -6.40 1.10
C LEU A 89 -9.01 -5.37 0.43
N LYS A 90 -10.29 -5.69 0.27
CA LYS A 90 -11.28 -4.75 -0.29
C LYS A 90 -11.50 -3.54 0.61
N SER A 91 -11.37 -3.68 1.93
CA SER A 91 -11.50 -2.56 2.86
C SER A 91 -10.39 -1.52 2.67
N TRP A 92 -9.18 -1.94 2.29
CA TRP A 92 -8.03 -1.06 2.08
C TRP A 92 -8.17 -0.12 0.89
N LYS A 93 -9.10 -0.39 -0.03
CA LYS A 93 -9.41 0.53 -1.13
C LYS A 93 -10.05 1.85 -0.67
N ARG A 94 -10.56 1.87 0.56
CA ARG A 94 -11.12 3.09 1.20
C ARG A 94 -10.09 3.78 2.10
N SER A 95 -8.86 3.30 2.12
CA SER A 95 -7.77 3.90 2.87
C SER A 95 -7.26 5.18 2.22
N PHE A 96 -6.51 5.96 2.98
CA PHE A 96 -5.77 7.12 2.49
C PHE A 96 -4.33 7.01 2.95
N ASN A 97 -3.42 7.53 2.14
CA ASN A 97 -2.00 7.60 2.46
C ASN A 97 -1.67 8.99 2.99
N GLY A 98 -0.83 9.04 4.01
CA GLY A 98 -0.34 10.29 4.58
C GLY A 98 0.86 10.04 5.49
N LEU A 99 1.65 11.09 5.70
CA LEU A 99 2.73 11.07 6.68
C LEU A 99 2.18 11.54 8.02
N PHE A 100 2.32 10.71 9.04
CA PHE A 100 1.81 11.01 10.37
C PHE A 100 2.89 10.80 11.42
N GLU A 101 2.93 11.72 12.39
CA GLU A 101 3.65 11.51 13.65
C GLU A 101 2.73 10.77 14.63
N VAL A 102 3.23 9.70 15.24
CA VAL A 102 2.53 9.00 16.31
C VAL A 102 2.75 9.77 17.61
N VAL A 103 1.71 10.46 18.08
CA VAL A 103 1.79 11.27 19.31
C VAL A 103 1.41 10.48 20.55
N GLN A 104 0.66 9.39 20.41
CA GLN A 104 0.29 8.51 21.53
C GLN A 104 0.00 7.09 21.05
N VAL A 105 0.37 6.12 21.88
CA VAL A 105 0.01 4.70 21.73
C VAL A 105 -0.89 4.30 22.90
N SER A 106 -1.98 3.61 22.61
CA SER A 106 -2.89 3.01 23.58
C SER A 106 -3.14 1.55 23.24
N ASP A 107 -3.75 0.79 24.15
CA ASP A 107 -3.95 -0.67 24.00
C ASP A 107 -4.68 -1.07 22.71
N SER A 108 -5.50 -0.19 22.13
CA SER A 108 -6.27 -0.46 20.91
C SER A 108 -6.23 0.64 19.85
N ALA A 109 -5.42 1.70 20.01
CA ALA A 109 -5.41 2.83 19.09
C ALA A 109 -4.10 3.63 19.10
N TYR A 110 -3.85 4.31 17.99
CA TYR A 110 -2.80 5.31 17.84
C TYR A 110 -3.42 6.69 17.67
N ALA A 111 -2.89 7.69 18.37
CA ALA A 111 -3.17 9.09 18.06
C ALA A 111 -2.12 9.58 17.06
N LEU A 112 -2.59 10.16 15.96
CA LEU A 112 -1.77 10.59 14.83
C LEU A 112 -1.92 12.10 14.62
N MET A 113 -0.81 12.78 14.30
CA MET A 113 -0.80 14.16 13.85
C MET A 113 -0.23 14.22 12.44
N ASN A 114 -0.79 15.09 11.58
CA ASN A 114 -0.20 15.32 10.26
C ASN A 114 1.17 15.96 10.43
N TRP A 115 2.17 15.41 9.73
CA TRP A 115 3.55 15.86 9.80
C TRP A 115 3.79 17.12 8.96
#